data_AF-A0A229S1H7-F1
#
_entry.id   AF-A0A229S1H7-F1
#
_cell.length_a   1.000
_cell.length_b   1.000
_cell.length_c   1.000
_cell.angle_alpha   90.00
_cell.angle_beta   90.00
_cell.angle_gamma   90.00
#
_symmetry.space_group_name_H-M   'P 1'
#
loop_
_entity.id
_entity.type
_entity.pdbx_description
1 polymer ?
#
loop_
_entity_poly.entity_id
_entity_poly.type
_entity_poly.pdbx_seq_one_letter_code
_entity_poly.pdbx_strand_id
1 'polypeptide(L)'
;MTASFEVDPDDLTAHASHLDGLVDRLDTAHGATGSAMSPDAYGLLCAFLPPIVNPTGERAAEAIKSAAEGIRTTADNVRTAAKSYVEGDKNNAEPFKADFKALDIGGKK
;
A
#
# COMPACT_ATOMS: atom_id res chain seq x y z
N MET A 1 20.90 -16.37 16.92
CA MET A 1 21.53 -15.35 16.05
C MET A 1 20.41 -14.48 15.52
N THR A 2 20.23 -13.27 16.07
CA THR A 2 19.35 -12.28 15.46
C THR A 2 20.15 -11.60 14.37
N ALA A 3 19.85 -11.89 13.10
CA ALA A 3 20.38 -11.10 12.00
C ALA A 3 19.79 -9.69 12.12
N SER A 4 20.64 -8.67 12.19
CA SER A 4 20.21 -7.28 12.08
C SER A 4 20.08 -6.92 10.60
N PHE A 5 19.04 -6.18 10.26
CA PHE A 5 18.86 -5.61 8.94
C PHE A 5 18.75 -4.09 9.08
N GLU A 6 19.35 -3.38 8.13
CA GLU A 6 19.25 -1.92 8.02
C GLU A 6 17.99 -1.58 7.23
N VAL A 7 17.23 -0.60 7.72
CA VAL A 7 15.99 -0.15 7.10
C VAL A 7 16.04 1.36 6.99
N ASP A 8 15.91 1.86 5.78
CA ASP A 8 15.69 3.28 5.53
C ASP A 8 14.17 3.59 5.57
N PRO A 9 13.70 4.45 6.50
CA PRO A 9 12.29 4.84 6.56
C PRO A 9 11.79 5.56 5.29
N ASP A 10 12.67 6.22 4.55
CA ASP A 10 12.31 6.90 3.31
C ASP A 10 12.01 5.88 2.20
N ASP A 11 12.78 4.79 2.12
CA ASP A 11 12.52 3.67 1.20
C ASP A 11 11.17 2.99 1.52
N LEU A 12 10.83 2.84 2.79
CA LEU A 12 9.52 2.32 3.19
C LEU A 12 8.39 3.25 2.75
N THR A 13 8.57 4.56 2.92
CA THR A 13 7.58 5.56 2.49
C THR A 13 7.40 5.54 0.97
N ALA A 14 8.50 5.46 0.21
CA ALA A 14 8.45 5.31 -1.24
C ALA A 14 7.77 4.01 -1.67
N HIS A 15 8.03 2.90 -0.96
CA HIS A 15 7.35 1.63 -1.24
C HIS A 15 5.83 1.73 -1.01
N ALA A 16 5.40 2.37 0.08
CA ALA A 16 3.97 2.60 0.32
C ALA A 16 3.31 3.40 -0.81
N SER A 17 3.99 4.40 -1.37
CA SER A 17 3.50 5.14 -2.55
C SER A 17 3.40 4.28 -3.81
N HIS A 18 4.31 3.33 -4.02
CA HIS A 18 4.18 2.37 -5.11
C HIS A 18 2.96 1.44 -4.93
N LEU A 19 2.65 1.07 -3.67
CA LEU A 19 1.45 0.28 -3.36
C LEU A 19 0.17 1.08 -3.64
N ASP A 20 0.13 2.39 -3.38
CA ASP A 20 -1.00 3.24 -3.78
C ASP A 20 -1.22 3.20 -5.30
N GLY A 21 -0.13 3.30 -6.08
CA GLY A 21 -0.21 3.20 -7.54
C GLY A 21 -0.72 1.84 -8.03
N LEU A 22 -0.56 0.77 -7.24
CA LEU A 22 -1.18 -0.54 -7.53
C LEU A 22 -2.67 -0.55 -7.17
N VAL A 23 -3.07 0.08 -6.04
CA VAL A 23 -4.48 0.27 -5.68
C VAL A 23 -5.22 1.01 -6.79
N ASP A 24 -4.66 2.10 -7.33
CA ASP A 24 -5.28 2.86 -8.42
C ASP A 24 -5.54 2.01 -9.67
N ARG A 25 -4.61 1.11 -10.00
CA ARG A 25 -4.75 0.19 -11.14
C ARG A 25 -5.84 -0.85 -10.88
N LEU A 26 -5.94 -1.36 -9.66
CA LEU A 26 -6.98 -2.32 -9.28
C LEU A 26 -8.36 -1.66 -9.23
N ASP A 27 -8.45 -0.43 -8.72
CA ASP A 27 -9.70 0.34 -8.73
C ASP A 27 -10.14 0.67 -10.17
N THR A 28 -9.18 0.99 -11.05
CA THR A 28 -9.45 1.14 -12.50
C THR A 28 -9.99 -0.17 -13.10
N ALA A 29 -9.35 -1.30 -12.81
CA ALA A 29 -9.78 -2.61 -13.30
C ALA A 29 -11.18 -2.98 -12.77
N HIS A 30 -11.43 -2.74 -11.48
CA HIS A 30 -12.73 -2.96 -10.85
C HIS A 30 -13.82 -2.09 -11.49
N GLY A 31 -13.55 -0.81 -11.74
CA GLY A 31 -14.47 0.08 -12.43
C GLY A 31 -14.82 -0.37 -13.85
N ALA A 32 -13.90 -1.03 -14.54
CA ALA A 32 -14.13 -1.56 -15.89
C ALA A 32 -15.05 -2.81 -15.91
N THR A 33 -15.17 -3.55 -14.80
CA THR A 33 -15.90 -4.83 -14.73
C THR A 33 -17.36 -4.70 -15.19
N GLY A 34 -18.04 -3.60 -14.85
CA GLY A 34 -19.43 -3.36 -15.24
C GLY A 34 -19.64 -3.27 -16.74
N SER A 35 -18.73 -2.60 -17.46
CA SER A 35 -18.79 -2.53 -18.92
C SER A 35 -18.39 -3.85 -19.58
N ALA A 36 -17.38 -4.51 -19.04
CA ALA A 36 -16.85 -5.78 -19.56
C ALA A 36 -17.89 -6.92 -19.48
N MET A 37 -18.75 -6.91 -18.46
CA MET A 37 -19.78 -7.94 -18.22
C MET A 37 -21.19 -7.51 -18.62
N SER A 38 -21.33 -6.38 -19.33
CA SER A 38 -22.62 -5.91 -19.80
C SER A 38 -23.25 -6.90 -20.80
N PRO A 39 -24.59 -7.06 -20.83
CA PRO A 39 -25.25 -7.93 -21.80
C PRO A 39 -24.90 -7.58 -23.26
N ASP A 40 -24.72 -6.28 -23.54
CA ASP A 40 -24.36 -5.77 -24.86
C ASP A 40 -22.93 -6.17 -25.29
N ALA A 41 -22.03 -6.49 -24.34
CA ALA A 41 -20.66 -6.90 -24.64
C ALA A 41 -20.56 -8.25 -25.36
N TYR A 42 -21.60 -9.10 -25.26
CA TYR A 42 -21.63 -10.42 -25.89
C TYR A 42 -22.13 -10.38 -27.35
N GLY A 43 -22.89 -9.35 -27.71
CA GLY A 43 -23.54 -9.25 -29.01
C GLY A 43 -24.64 -10.29 -29.24
N LEU A 44 -25.30 -10.20 -30.40
CA LEU A 44 -26.52 -10.97 -30.69
C LEU A 44 -26.30 -12.48 -30.70
N LEU A 45 -25.16 -12.94 -31.23
CA LEU A 45 -24.88 -14.37 -31.38
C LEU A 45 -24.62 -15.08 -30.05
N CYS A 46 -24.11 -14.34 -29.05
CA CYS A 46 -23.70 -14.89 -27.77
C CYS A 46 -24.61 -14.47 -26.60
N ALA A 47 -25.81 -13.97 -26.89
CA ALA A 47 -26.76 -13.46 -25.88
C ALA A 47 -27.21 -14.49 -24.83
N PHE A 48 -26.94 -15.78 -25.05
CA PHE A 48 -27.23 -16.86 -24.09
C PHE A 48 -26.12 -17.07 -23.04
N LEU A 49 -24.93 -16.50 -23.24
CA LEU A 49 -23.77 -16.68 -22.35
C LEU A 49 -23.84 -15.92 -21.01
N PRO A 50 -24.46 -14.73 -20.87
CA PRO A 50 -24.39 -13.96 -19.63
C PRO A 50 -24.82 -14.75 -18.37
N PRO A 51 -25.92 -15.53 -18.37
CA PRO A 51 -26.28 -16.34 -17.20
C PRO A 51 -25.23 -17.39 -16.81
N ILE A 52 -24.38 -17.82 -17.75
CA ILE A 52 -23.33 -18.82 -17.54
C ILE A 52 -22.04 -18.15 -17.06
N VAL A 53 -21.68 -17.01 -17.64
CA VAL A 53 -20.36 -16.36 -17.46
C VAL A 53 -20.39 -15.33 -16.33
N ASN A 54 -21.45 -14.53 -16.22
CA ASN A 54 -21.52 -13.41 -15.28
C ASN A 54 -21.30 -13.81 -13.81
N PRO A 55 -21.79 -14.97 -13.31
CA PRO A 55 -21.51 -15.37 -11.92
C PRO A 55 -20.01 -15.50 -11.61
N THR A 56 -19.21 -15.94 -12.59
CA THR A 56 -17.74 -15.99 -12.45
C THR A 56 -17.14 -14.59 -12.56
N GLY A 57 -17.67 -13.75 -13.46
CA GLY A 57 -17.29 -12.35 -13.61
C GLY A 57 -17.52 -11.52 -12.34
N GLU A 58 -18.65 -11.70 -11.67
CA GLU A 58 -18.98 -11.04 -10.40
C GLU A 58 -18.00 -11.44 -9.28
N ARG A 59 -17.65 -12.73 -9.19
CA ARG A 59 -16.62 -13.19 -8.24
C ARG A 59 -15.25 -12.60 -8.55
N ALA A 60 -14.91 -12.48 -9.83
CA ALA A 60 -13.66 -11.85 -10.24
C ALA A 60 -13.65 -10.36 -9.88
N ALA A 61 -14.75 -9.64 -10.06
CA ALA A 61 -14.88 -8.24 -9.65
C ALA A 61 -14.67 -8.09 -8.13
N GLU A 62 -15.35 -8.92 -7.32
CA GLU A 62 -15.17 -8.87 -5.86
C GLU A 62 -13.74 -9.23 -5.43
N ALA A 63 -13.09 -10.16 -6.12
CA ALA A 63 -11.69 -10.51 -5.86
C ALA A 63 -10.73 -9.34 -6.16
N ILE A 64 -10.96 -8.60 -7.26
CA ILE A 64 -10.17 -7.40 -7.59
C ILE A 64 -10.35 -6.33 -6.52
N LYS A 65 -11.59 -6.09 -6.08
CA LYS A 65 -11.88 -5.14 -5.00
C LYS A 65 -11.21 -5.53 -3.69
N SER A 66 -11.33 -6.80 -3.29
CA SER A 66 -10.69 -7.35 -2.09
C SER A 66 -9.15 -7.21 -2.15
N ALA A 67 -8.57 -7.42 -3.34
CA ALA A 67 -7.13 -7.21 -3.55
C ALA A 67 -6.73 -5.74 -3.37
N ALA A 68 -7.52 -4.80 -3.90
CA ALA A 68 -7.28 -3.36 -3.72
C ALA A 68 -7.31 -2.96 -2.24
N GLU A 69 -8.30 -3.46 -1.48
CA GLU A 69 -8.40 -3.23 -0.03
C GLU A 69 -7.20 -3.81 0.72
N GLY A 70 -6.79 -5.05 0.42
CA GLY A 70 -5.63 -5.68 1.07
C GLY A 70 -4.31 -4.95 0.80
N ILE A 71 -4.11 -4.47 -0.42
CA ILE A 71 -2.91 -3.69 -0.78
C ILE A 71 -2.93 -2.31 -0.11
N ARG A 72 -4.10 -1.66 -0.01
CA ARG A 72 -4.27 -0.41 0.74
C ARG A 72 -3.87 -0.58 2.21
N THR A 73 -4.38 -1.63 2.87
CA THR A 73 -3.97 -1.98 4.24
C THR A 73 -2.47 -2.26 4.34
N THR A 74 -1.88 -2.92 3.33
CA THR A 74 -0.44 -3.16 3.31
C THR A 74 0.35 -1.85 3.21
N ALA A 75 -0.07 -0.90 2.37
CA ALA A 75 0.55 0.41 2.26
C ALA A 75 0.52 1.17 3.60
N ASP A 76 -0.62 1.15 4.30
CA ASP A 76 -0.77 1.79 5.61
C ASP A 76 0.12 1.14 6.68
N ASN A 77 0.25 -0.19 6.67
CA ASN A 77 1.15 -0.91 7.56
C ASN A 77 2.62 -0.55 7.30
N VAL A 78 3.02 -0.40 6.03
CA VAL A 78 4.38 0.02 5.65
C VAL A 78 4.66 1.45 6.12
N ARG A 79 3.71 2.39 5.96
CA ARG A 79 3.84 3.75 6.51
C ARG A 79 3.96 3.75 8.03
N THR A 80 3.19 2.90 8.69
CA THR A 80 3.22 2.73 10.16
C THR A 80 4.59 2.21 10.62
N ALA A 81 5.18 1.28 9.88
CA ALA A 81 6.53 0.79 10.14
C ALA A 81 7.58 1.91 9.95
N ALA A 82 7.52 2.66 8.84
CA ALA A 82 8.42 3.80 8.59
C ALA A 82 8.37 4.82 9.74
N LYS A 83 7.16 5.20 10.15
CA LYS A 83 6.94 6.12 11.27
C LYS A 83 7.54 5.58 12.57
N SER A 84 7.40 4.29 12.83
CA SER A 84 7.93 3.64 14.04
C SER A 84 9.47 3.69 14.09
N TYR A 85 10.15 3.56 12.94
CA TYR A 85 11.61 3.75 12.86
C TYR A 85 12.02 5.20 13.18
N VAL A 86 11.36 6.19 12.57
CA VAL A 86 11.66 7.62 12.79
C VAL A 86 11.41 8.02 14.25
N GLU A 87 10.29 7.58 14.82
CA GLU A 87 9.96 7.84 16.23
C GLU A 87 10.93 7.12 17.18
N GLY A 88 11.32 5.89 16.86
CA GLY A 88 12.32 5.15 17.62
C GLY A 88 13.68 5.85 17.64
N ASP A 89 14.18 6.27 16.48
CA ASP A 89 15.44 7.01 16.37
C ASP A 89 15.38 8.34 17.13
N LYS A 90 14.31 9.11 16.94
CA LYS A 90 14.10 10.37 17.65
C LYS A 90 14.11 10.16 19.17
N ASN A 91 13.32 9.21 19.68
CA ASN A 91 13.21 8.95 21.11
C ASN A 91 14.54 8.50 21.73
N ASN A 92 15.36 7.76 20.97
CA ASN A 92 16.69 7.36 21.40
C ASN A 92 17.70 8.51 21.34
N ALA A 93 17.59 9.43 20.37
CA ALA A 93 18.50 10.57 20.20
C ALA A 93 18.23 11.73 21.18
N GLU A 94 16.98 11.96 21.59
CA GLU A 94 16.61 13.10 22.45
C GLU A 94 17.41 13.21 23.76
N PRO A 95 17.63 12.13 24.55
CA PRO A 95 18.45 12.20 25.77
C PRO A 95 19.88 12.68 25.49
N PHE A 96 20.49 12.19 24.41
CA PHE A 96 21.85 12.57 24.04
C PHE A 96 21.94 14.03 23.60
N LYS A 97 20.94 14.56 22.89
CA LYS A 97 20.92 15.99 22.52
C LYS A 97 20.90 16.90 23.75
N ALA A 98 20.17 16.52 24.79
CA ALA A 98 20.15 17.26 26.05
C ALA A 98 21.52 17.22 26.75
N ASP A 99 22.15 16.05 26.80
CA ASP A 99 23.48 15.86 27.39
C ASP A 99 24.57 16.63 26.60
N PHE A 100 24.56 16.57 25.26
CA PHE A 100 25.49 17.33 24.42
C PHE A 100 25.38 18.84 24.63
N LYS A 101 24.17 19.35 24.85
CA LYS A 101 23.93 20.76 25.15
C LYS A 101 24.39 21.13 26.57
N ALA A 102 24.21 20.24 27.54
CA ALA A 102 24.64 20.45 28.92
C ALA A 102 26.17 20.40 29.10
N LEU A 103 26.87 19.66 28.24
CA LEU A 103 28.32 19.49 28.29
C LEU A 103 29.13 20.58 27.54
N ASP A 104 28.47 21.56 26.89
CA ASP A 104 29.10 22.62 26.05
C ASP A 104 30.13 22.09 25.03
N ILE A 105 29.98 20.85 24.57
CA ILE A 105 30.86 20.25 23.55
C ILE A 105 30.57 20.85 22.16
N GLY A 106 29.51 21.65 22.02
CA GLY A 106 29.20 22.50 20.86
C GLY A 106 29.71 23.95 20.97
N GLY A 107 30.42 24.30 22.05
CA GLY A 107 30.98 25.63 22.26
C GLY A 107 32.16 25.94 21.33
N LYS A 108 31.88 26.68 20.25
CA LYS A 108 32.80 27.43 19.38
C LYS A 108 34.10 26.73 18.92
N LYS A 109 34.15 26.42 17.63
CA LYS A 109 35.15 27.01 16.72
C LYS A 109 34.47 27.47 15.45
#